data_AF-A0A260C3D5-F1
#
_entry.id   AF-A0A260C3D5-F1
#
_cell.length_a   1.000
_cell.length_b   1.000
_cell.length_c   1.000
_cell.angle_alpha   90.00
_cell.angle_beta   90.00
_cell.angle_gamma   90.00
#
_symmetry.space_group_name_H-M   'P 1'
#
loop_
_entity.id
_entity.type
_entity.pdbx_description
1 polymer ?
#
loop_
_entity_poly.entity_id
_entity_poly.type
_entity_poly.pdbx_seq_one_letter_code
_entity_poly.pdbx_strand_id
1 'polypeptide(L)'
;MTPSPTSIDRVVLPTDSTIPVARSAEYDTYFRISRSADPHAWAVSALTVVTAITTDLPQSTLDNDSRLRLLDALAVVVGDASAAAAVAAQGRDPSPLAAPADHSTDDRTPQAPNDAARQAITRWKKGHHLFHLFVISMNSRLAAVLECLANKQWPALAHQLTELGTLYAGATESMRYASDFSPEIYRDFVRPSMEPPWLEPGFSAVFNRDHDVMLTRAKIVRTTLKTAELPGVAADSARRLWKSQAENRRAHQLICQRFVPGGDSLLQEHFDSTGQSN
;
A
#
# COMPACT_ATOMS: atom_id res chain seq x y z
N MET A 1 28.08 7.70 12.59
CA MET A 1 27.29 8.04 11.39
C MET A 1 25.88 8.32 11.86
N THR A 2 25.42 9.56 11.75
CA THR A 2 24.00 9.89 11.92
C THR A 2 23.21 9.21 10.81
N PRO A 3 22.10 8.50 11.11
CA PRO A 3 21.25 7.94 10.06
C PRO A 3 20.78 9.08 9.16
N SER A 4 20.97 8.91 7.86
CA SER A 4 20.52 9.89 6.87
C SER A 4 18.99 10.01 7.00
N PRO A 5 18.42 11.22 7.12
CA PRO A 5 17.00 11.44 7.42
C PRO A 5 16.01 10.99 6.32
N THR A 6 16.48 10.23 5.34
CA THR A 6 15.77 9.80 4.13
C THR A 6 15.51 8.29 4.04
N SER A 7 15.99 7.50 5.02
CA SER A 7 15.68 6.07 5.12
C SER A 7 14.39 5.86 5.91
N ILE A 8 13.35 5.33 5.25
CA ILE A 8 12.16 4.83 5.96
C ILE A 8 12.49 3.42 6.40
N ASP A 9 12.96 3.29 7.63
CA ASP A 9 13.27 1.97 8.18
C ASP A 9 12.03 1.29 8.74
N ARG A 10 10.96 2.02 9.06
CA ARG A 10 9.72 1.45 9.60
C ARG A 10 8.54 2.36 9.30
N VAL A 11 7.37 1.76 9.11
CA VAL A 11 6.10 2.51 9.06
C VAL A 11 5.16 2.05 10.17
N VAL A 12 4.34 2.99 10.65
CA VAL A 12 3.27 2.74 11.61
C VAL A 12 1.95 2.86 10.86
N LEU A 13 1.21 1.76 10.78
CA LEU A 13 -0.13 1.71 10.22
C LEU A 13 -1.18 1.65 11.33
N PRO A 14 -2.39 2.20 11.14
CA PRO A 14 -3.47 2.04 12.09
C PRO A 14 -3.84 0.57 12.30
N THR A 15 -4.19 0.22 13.53
CA THR A 15 -4.82 -1.05 13.85
C THR A 15 -6.31 -0.99 13.52
N ASP A 16 -6.73 -1.66 12.46
CA ASP A 16 -8.15 -1.93 12.21
C ASP A 16 -8.52 -3.26 12.89
N SER A 17 -9.32 -3.18 13.97
CA SER A 17 -9.77 -4.35 14.74
C SER A 17 -10.76 -5.23 13.97
N THR A 18 -11.27 -4.76 12.83
CA THR A 18 -12.16 -5.54 11.95
C THR A 18 -11.39 -6.49 11.02
N ILE A 19 -10.05 -6.43 11.03
CA ILE A 19 -9.17 -7.20 10.13
C ILE A 19 -8.49 -8.34 10.92
N PRO A 20 -8.68 -9.63 10.53
CA PRO A 20 -8.04 -10.76 11.19
C PRO A 20 -6.50 -10.70 11.18
N VAL A 21 -5.87 -11.12 12.28
CA VAL A 21 -4.41 -10.96 12.51
C VAL A 21 -3.57 -12.15 12.01
N ALA A 22 -4.16 -13.33 11.83
CA ALA A 22 -3.44 -14.61 11.92
C ALA A 22 -2.43 -14.96 10.80
N ARG A 23 -2.24 -14.13 9.76
CA ARG A 23 -1.32 -14.42 8.64
C ARG A 23 -0.41 -13.26 8.21
N SER A 24 -0.37 -12.14 8.94
CA SER A 24 0.36 -10.94 8.50
C SER A 24 1.74 -10.73 9.14
N ALA A 25 2.16 -11.55 10.11
CA ALA A 25 3.32 -11.24 10.95
C ALA A 25 4.65 -11.19 10.17
N GLU A 26 4.91 -12.17 9.30
CA GLU A 26 6.14 -12.19 8.47
C GLU A 26 6.12 -11.11 7.39
N TYR A 27 4.96 -10.89 6.79
CA TYR A 27 4.74 -9.84 5.81
C TYR A 27 5.01 -8.45 6.43
N ASP A 28 4.41 -8.17 7.59
CA ASP A 28 4.64 -6.94 8.34
C ASP A 28 6.12 -6.85 8.78
N THR A 29 6.77 -7.96 9.14
CA THR A 29 8.20 -7.99 9.50
C THR A 29 9.10 -7.61 8.33
N TYR A 30 8.92 -8.22 7.15
CA TYR A 30 9.75 -7.96 5.97
C TYR A 30 9.68 -6.50 5.51
N PHE A 31 8.46 -5.95 5.47
CA PHE A 31 8.22 -4.55 5.16
C PHE A 31 8.40 -3.62 6.35
N ARG A 32 8.77 -4.13 7.53
CA ARG A 32 8.96 -3.33 8.75
C ARG A 32 7.75 -2.44 9.05
N ILE A 33 6.58 -3.06 9.08
CA ILE A 33 5.30 -2.47 9.42
C ILE A 33 5.05 -2.75 10.90
N SER A 34 4.82 -1.68 11.65
CA SER A 34 4.27 -1.74 12.99
C SER A 34 2.82 -1.25 12.95
N ARG A 35 2.00 -1.72 13.89
CA ARG A 35 0.59 -1.34 13.96
C ARG A 35 0.28 -0.69 15.29
N SER A 36 -0.46 0.43 15.24
CA SER A 36 -0.77 1.23 16.42
C SER A 36 -2.23 1.67 16.41
N ALA A 37 -2.85 1.71 17.59
CA ALA A 37 -4.16 2.34 17.78
C ALA A 37 -4.05 3.87 17.97
N ASP A 38 -2.84 4.43 18.05
CA ASP A 38 -2.63 5.88 18.19
C ASP A 38 -2.69 6.60 16.83
N PRO A 39 -3.69 7.48 16.59
CA PRO A 39 -3.85 8.16 15.31
C PRO A 39 -2.71 9.13 15.00
N HIS A 40 -2.03 9.68 16.01
CA HIS A 40 -0.88 10.55 15.81
C HIS A 40 0.32 9.78 15.27
N ALA A 41 0.59 8.58 15.77
CA ALA A 41 1.63 7.71 15.24
C ALA A 41 1.42 7.38 13.74
N TRP A 42 0.17 7.15 13.32
CA TRP A 42 -0.17 7.03 11.90
C TRP A 42 0.12 8.33 11.14
N ALA A 43 -0.38 9.48 11.61
CA ALA A 43 -0.15 10.77 10.93
C ALA A 43 1.34 11.08 10.72
N VAL A 44 2.16 10.85 11.75
CA VAL A 44 3.62 10.97 11.65
C VAL A 44 4.17 10.02 10.60
N SER A 45 3.79 8.73 10.64
CA SER A 45 4.26 7.75 9.66
C SER A 45 3.85 8.10 8.22
N ALA A 46 2.64 8.61 8.00
CA ALA A 46 2.18 9.03 6.68
C ALA A 46 3.04 10.17 6.13
N LEU A 47 3.33 11.18 6.96
CA LEU A 47 4.20 12.31 6.59
C LEU A 47 5.65 11.89 6.35
N THR A 48 6.18 10.95 7.14
CA THR A 48 7.50 10.36 6.92
C THR A 48 7.57 9.64 5.57
N VAL A 49 6.54 8.85 5.23
CA VAL A 49 6.48 8.17 3.92
C VAL A 49 6.41 9.17 2.79
N VAL A 50 5.52 10.17 2.88
CA VAL A 50 5.40 11.24 1.87
C VAL A 50 6.75 11.91 1.65
N THR A 51 7.44 12.31 2.72
CA THR A 51 8.73 13.00 2.63
C THR A 51 9.79 12.15 1.93
N ALA A 52 9.93 10.87 2.31
CA ALA A 52 10.97 10.04 1.73
C ALA A 52 10.67 9.59 0.29
N ILE A 53 9.39 9.60 -0.12
CA ILE A 53 8.96 9.38 -1.50
C ILE A 53 9.22 10.62 -2.34
N THR A 54 8.75 11.79 -1.91
CA THR A 54 8.92 13.03 -2.69
C THR A 54 10.39 13.41 -2.85
N THR A 55 11.24 13.04 -1.88
CA THR A 55 12.69 13.20 -1.98
C THR A 55 13.32 12.27 -3.02
N ASP A 56 12.81 11.03 -3.17
CA ASP A 56 13.36 10.03 -4.10
C ASP A 56 12.77 10.12 -5.52
N LEU A 57 11.54 10.63 -5.66
CA LEU A 57 10.81 10.72 -6.92
C LEU A 57 11.61 11.34 -8.08
N PRO A 58 12.39 12.43 -7.90
CA PRO A 58 13.21 13.00 -8.97
C PRO A 58 14.24 12.02 -9.54
N GLN A 59 14.66 11.03 -8.76
CA GLN A 59 15.63 10.00 -9.16
C GLN A 59 14.96 8.81 -9.85
N SER A 60 13.63 8.74 -9.88
CA SER A 60 12.90 7.63 -10.51
C SER A 60 12.69 7.85 -12.01
N THR A 61 12.47 6.78 -12.76
CA THR A 61 12.15 6.83 -14.20
C THR A 61 10.69 7.15 -14.49
N LEU A 62 9.87 7.42 -13.46
CA LEU A 62 8.47 7.80 -13.63
C LEU A 62 8.40 9.12 -14.39
N ASP A 63 7.49 9.22 -15.37
CA ASP A 63 7.21 10.48 -16.06
C ASP A 63 6.45 11.47 -15.16
N ASN A 64 6.32 12.71 -15.62
CA ASN A 64 5.68 13.77 -14.84
C ASN A 64 4.21 13.47 -14.51
N ASP A 65 3.47 12.86 -15.42
CA ASP A 65 2.06 12.51 -15.19
C ASP A 65 1.93 11.43 -14.11
N SER A 66 2.80 10.43 -14.12
CA SER A 66 2.88 9.37 -13.11
C SER A 66 3.25 9.95 -11.75
N ARG A 67 4.21 10.88 -11.71
CA ARG A 67 4.58 11.60 -10.48
C ARG A 67 3.40 12.40 -9.93
N LEU A 68 2.67 13.15 -10.76
CA LEU A 68 1.51 13.92 -10.34
C LEU A 68 0.40 13.02 -9.78
N ARG A 69 0.08 11.91 -10.44
CA ARG A 69 -0.92 10.94 -9.94
C ARG A 69 -0.54 10.35 -8.59
N LEU A 70 0.75 10.09 -8.37
CA LEU A 70 1.23 9.62 -7.07
C LEU A 70 1.09 10.71 -6.00
N LEU A 71 1.41 11.97 -6.34
CA LEU A 71 1.25 13.11 -5.43
C LEU A 71 -0.23 13.37 -5.08
N ASP A 72 -1.15 13.26 -6.04
CA ASP A 72 -2.59 13.38 -5.80
C ASP A 72 -3.09 12.32 -4.79
N ALA A 73 -2.65 11.07 -4.94
CA ALA A 73 -3.00 10.00 -4.01
C ALA A 73 -2.37 10.20 -2.62
N LEU A 74 -1.14 10.73 -2.56
CA LEU A 74 -0.50 11.10 -1.30
C LEU A 74 -1.25 12.22 -0.58
N ALA A 75 -1.80 13.19 -1.30
CA ALA A 75 -2.62 14.25 -0.72
C ALA A 75 -3.87 13.69 -0.02
N VAL A 76 -4.53 12.69 -0.62
CA VAL A 76 -5.66 11.97 0.00
C VAL A 76 -5.22 11.32 1.32
N VAL A 77 -4.11 10.59 1.31
CA VAL A 77 -3.57 9.91 2.51
C VAL A 77 -3.22 10.91 3.62
N VAL A 78 -2.58 12.04 3.28
CA VAL A 78 -2.25 13.08 4.27
C VAL A 78 -3.51 13.69 4.85
N GLY A 79 -4.54 13.91 4.03
CA GLY A 79 -5.86 14.36 4.49
C GLY A 79 -6.49 13.39 5.48
N ASP A 80 -6.51 12.10 5.15
CA ASP A 80 -7.04 11.04 6.02
C ASP A 80 -6.30 10.99 7.38
N ALA A 81 -4.97 10.98 7.34
CA ALA A 81 -4.17 10.87 8.55
C ALA A 81 -4.29 12.13 9.44
N SER A 82 -4.35 13.32 8.82
CA SER A 82 -4.57 14.57 9.53
C SER A 82 -5.96 14.63 10.17
N ALA A 83 -7.00 14.17 9.46
CA ALA A 83 -8.36 14.11 10.00
C ALA A 83 -8.43 13.14 11.20
N ALA A 84 -7.80 11.97 11.11
CA ALA A 84 -7.75 11.00 12.20
C ALA A 84 -7.06 11.58 13.45
N ALA A 85 -5.92 12.26 13.28
CA ALA A 85 -5.22 12.93 14.37
C ALA A 85 -6.03 14.08 14.98
N ALA A 86 -6.75 14.86 14.16
CA ALA A 86 -7.59 15.96 14.63
C ALA A 86 -8.76 15.48 15.50
N VAL A 87 -9.43 14.39 15.11
CA VAL A 87 -10.50 13.77 15.91
C VAL A 87 -9.96 13.27 17.25
N ALA A 88 -8.77 12.65 17.26
CA ALA A 88 -8.14 12.18 18.49
C ALA A 88 -7.77 13.31 19.46
N ALA A 89 -7.36 14.47 18.93
CA ALA A 89 -6.98 15.64 19.74
C ALA A 89 -8.17 16.28 20.46
N GLN A 90 -9.40 16.13 19.94
CA GLN A 90 -10.61 16.70 20.57
C GLN A 90 -11.01 16.01 21.89
N GLY A 91 -10.37 14.89 22.25
CA GLY A 91 -10.68 14.10 23.45
C GLY A 91 -9.54 13.95 24.46
N ARG A 92 -8.44 14.71 24.35
CA ARG A 92 -7.27 14.60 25.25
C ARG A 92 -6.82 15.96 25.79
N ASP A 93 -6.42 15.97 27.07
CA ASP A 93 -5.45 16.95 27.58
C ASP A 93 -4.09 16.70 26.92
N PRO A 94 -3.29 17.75 26.64
CA PRO A 94 -2.01 17.62 25.96
C PRO A 94 -1.05 16.75 26.77
N SER A 95 -0.90 15.49 26.34
CA SER A 95 0.13 14.58 26.85
C SER A 95 1.36 14.67 25.95
N PRO A 96 2.59 14.59 26.49
CA PRO A 96 3.80 14.64 25.68
C PRO A 96 3.81 13.53 24.64
N LEU A 97 4.25 13.83 23.41
CA LEU A 97 4.52 12.81 22.39
C LEU A 97 5.50 11.78 22.99
N ALA A 98 5.07 10.52 23.07
CA ALA A 98 5.98 9.43 23.41
C ALA A 98 7.04 9.32 22.31
N ALA A 99 8.31 9.29 22.71
CA ALA A 99 9.40 9.01 21.79
C ALA A 99 9.18 7.62 21.15
N PRO A 100 9.48 7.45 19.85
CA PRO A 100 9.37 6.15 19.22
C PRO A 100 10.28 5.14 19.95
N ALA A 101 9.70 4.00 20.35
CA ALA A 101 10.46 2.95 21.00
C ALA A 101 11.49 2.38 20.01
N ASP A 102 12.76 2.44 20.41
CA ASP A 102 13.87 1.83 19.68
C ASP A 102 13.74 0.30 19.83
N HIS A 103 13.39 -0.37 18.73
CA HIS A 103 13.17 -1.81 18.72
C HIS A 103 13.97 -2.46 17.60
N SER A 104 15.01 -3.17 18.05
CA SER A 104 15.85 -4.20 17.43
C SER A 104 16.11 -4.11 15.92
N THR A 105 17.39 -3.93 15.60
CA THR A 105 18.01 -3.85 14.29
C THR A 105 18.23 -5.21 13.63
N ASP A 106 17.33 -6.18 13.83
CA ASP A 106 17.47 -7.50 13.20
C ASP A 106 17.10 -7.40 11.71
N ASP A 107 18.00 -6.79 10.95
CA ASP A 107 17.89 -6.66 9.50
C ASP A 107 18.22 -8.01 8.88
N ARG A 108 17.25 -8.92 8.89
CA ARG A 108 17.32 -10.21 8.20
C ARG A 108 17.23 -10.05 6.67
N THR A 109 17.70 -8.95 6.10
CA THR A 109 17.74 -8.75 4.65
C THR A 109 19.18 -8.98 4.15
N PRO A 110 19.39 -9.69 3.02
CA PRO A 110 20.71 -9.87 2.47
C PRO A 110 21.38 -8.51 2.16
N GLN A 111 22.69 -8.43 2.37
CA GLN A 111 23.47 -7.24 2.06
C GLN A 111 23.46 -7.00 0.54
N ALA A 112 23.13 -5.78 0.12
CA ALA A 112 23.09 -5.43 -1.28
C ALA A 112 24.48 -5.51 -1.94
N PRO A 113 24.61 -6.19 -3.10
CA PRO A 113 25.90 -6.39 -3.76
C PRO A 113 26.48 -5.11 -4.38
N ASN A 114 25.65 -4.11 -4.67
CA ASN A 114 26.05 -2.81 -5.22
C ASN A 114 24.98 -1.74 -4.94
N ASP A 115 25.25 -0.49 -5.31
CA ASP A 115 24.34 0.64 -5.06
C ASP A 115 23.02 0.53 -5.83
N ALA A 116 23.03 -0.04 -7.04
CA ALA A 116 21.80 -0.25 -7.82
C ALA A 116 20.86 -1.25 -7.14
N ALA A 117 21.40 -2.36 -6.62
CA ALA A 117 20.65 -3.33 -5.83
C ALA A 117 20.15 -2.74 -4.51
N ARG A 118 20.95 -1.88 -3.87
CA ARG A 118 20.53 -1.14 -2.67
C ARG A 118 19.37 -0.20 -2.97
N GLN A 119 19.44 0.56 -4.04
CA GLN A 119 18.36 1.46 -4.47
C GLN A 119 17.10 0.65 -4.81
N ALA A 120 17.25 -0.48 -5.50
CA ALA A 120 16.13 -1.35 -5.86
C ALA A 120 15.37 -1.87 -4.63
N ILE A 121 16.07 -2.42 -3.61
CA ILE A 121 15.40 -2.88 -2.40
C ILE A 121 14.80 -1.73 -1.59
N THR A 122 15.44 -0.56 -1.57
CA THR A 122 14.87 0.65 -0.96
C THR A 122 13.57 1.05 -1.64
N ARG A 123 13.53 1.16 -2.97
CA ARG A 123 12.31 1.50 -3.72
C ARG A 123 11.24 0.42 -3.60
N TRP A 124 11.64 -0.85 -3.60
CA TRP A 124 10.75 -1.98 -3.34
C TRP A 124 10.01 -1.78 -2.00
N LYS A 125 10.74 -1.57 -0.91
CA LYS A 125 10.13 -1.38 0.42
C LYS A 125 9.30 -0.10 0.50
N LYS A 126 9.84 1.04 0.03
CA LYS A 126 9.14 2.34 0.02
C LYS A 126 7.84 2.31 -0.80
N GLY A 127 7.87 1.66 -1.97
CA GLY A 127 6.70 1.52 -2.82
C GLY A 127 5.61 0.63 -2.20
N HIS A 128 5.99 -0.38 -1.42
CA HIS A 128 5.04 -1.15 -0.62
C HIS A 128 4.48 -0.34 0.54
N HIS A 129 5.31 0.45 1.25
CA HIS A 129 4.82 1.38 2.28
C HIS A 129 3.76 2.34 1.73
N LEU A 130 4.00 2.92 0.55
CA LEU A 130 3.00 3.71 -0.17
C LEU A 130 1.72 2.92 -0.43
N PHE A 131 1.85 1.71 -0.99
CA PHE A 131 0.71 0.85 -1.28
C PHE A 131 -0.12 0.56 -0.04
N HIS A 132 0.50 0.31 1.11
CA HIS A 132 -0.19 0.11 2.37
C HIS A 132 -1.00 1.33 2.82
N LEU A 133 -0.42 2.53 2.73
CA LEU A 133 -1.15 3.75 3.04
C LEU A 133 -2.37 3.93 2.12
N PHE A 134 -2.20 3.66 0.82
CA PHE A 134 -3.31 3.71 -0.13
C PHE A 134 -4.38 2.68 0.20
N VAL A 135 -4.02 1.44 0.51
CA VAL A 135 -4.98 0.38 0.87
C VAL A 135 -5.81 0.76 2.11
N ILE A 136 -5.19 1.39 3.12
CA ILE A 136 -5.90 1.85 4.32
C ILE A 136 -6.92 2.94 3.97
N SER A 137 -6.50 3.95 3.21
CA SER A 137 -7.42 4.98 2.70
C SER A 137 -8.53 4.37 1.84
N MET A 138 -8.20 3.43 0.93
CA MET A 138 -9.18 2.72 0.10
C MET A 138 -10.21 1.98 0.95
N ASN A 139 -9.78 1.30 2.02
CA ASN A 139 -10.67 0.60 2.94
C ASN A 139 -11.68 1.53 3.61
N SER A 140 -11.26 2.74 4.01
CA SER A 140 -12.14 3.79 4.56
C SER A 140 -13.12 4.30 3.49
N ARG A 141 -12.63 4.61 2.28
CA ARG A 141 -13.47 5.07 1.17
C ARG A 141 -14.51 4.02 0.77
N LEU A 142 -14.13 2.74 0.73
CA LEU A 142 -15.04 1.63 0.39
C LEU A 142 -16.17 1.48 1.42
N ALA A 143 -15.87 1.64 2.72
CA ALA A 143 -16.90 1.65 3.76
C ALA A 143 -17.84 2.86 3.59
N ALA A 144 -17.29 4.06 3.41
CA ALA A 144 -18.08 5.28 3.20
C ALA A 144 -18.94 5.22 1.92
N VAL A 145 -18.49 4.56 0.85
CA VAL A 145 -19.30 4.32 -0.36
C VAL A 145 -20.56 3.51 -0.04
N LEU A 146 -20.44 2.44 0.76
CA LEU A 146 -21.58 1.62 1.14
C LEU A 146 -22.57 2.41 2.01
N GLU A 147 -22.08 3.23 2.94
CA GLU A 147 -22.91 4.12 3.75
C GLU A 147 -23.63 5.16 2.89
N CYS A 148 -22.92 5.82 1.98
CA CYS A 148 -23.50 6.82 1.08
C CYS A 148 -24.57 6.19 0.16
N LEU A 149 -24.35 4.96 -0.31
CA LEU A 149 -25.33 4.22 -1.11
C LEU A 149 -26.60 3.91 -0.31
N ALA A 150 -26.43 3.39 0.92
CA ALA A 150 -27.56 3.07 1.80
C ALA A 150 -28.41 4.31 2.12
N ASN A 151 -27.76 5.46 2.31
CA ASN A 151 -28.42 6.71 2.68
C ASN A 151 -28.73 7.63 1.49
N LYS A 152 -28.50 7.18 0.23
CA LYS A 152 -28.72 7.97 -1.00
C LYS A 152 -28.02 9.34 -1.00
N GLN A 153 -26.83 9.42 -0.41
CA GLN A 153 -26.04 10.64 -0.30
C GLN A 153 -25.19 10.85 -1.56
N TRP A 154 -25.83 11.21 -2.67
CA TRP A 154 -25.17 11.19 -4.00
C TRP A 154 -23.95 12.09 -4.18
N PRO A 155 -23.92 13.34 -3.67
CA PRO A 155 -22.72 14.16 -3.75
C PRO A 155 -21.56 13.56 -2.96
N ALA A 156 -21.82 13.05 -1.76
CA ALA A 156 -20.81 12.37 -0.95
C ALA A 156 -20.33 11.10 -1.63
N LEU A 157 -21.24 10.27 -2.16
CA LEU A 157 -20.89 9.09 -2.95
C LEU A 157 -19.95 9.44 -4.11
N ALA A 158 -20.28 10.46 -4.90
CA ALA A 158 -19.46 10.89 -6.02
C ALA A 158 -18.05 11.32 -5.59
N HIS A 159 -17.93 12.00 -4.44
CA HIS A 159 -16.66 12.36 -3.84
C HIS A 159 -15.85 11.11 -3.44
N GLN A 160 -16.46 10.19 -2.67
CA GLN A 160 -15.81 8.95 -2.22
C GLN A 160 -15.31 8.10 -3.40
N LEU A 161 -16.12 7.98 -4.47
CA LEU A 161 -15.74 7.26 -5.69
C LEU A 161 -14.59 7.93 -6.44
N THR A 162 -14.53 9.27 -6.43
CA THR A 162 -13.45 10.04 -7.05
C THR A 162 -12.15 9.83 -6.31
N GLU A 163 -12.14 10.00 -4.98
CA GLU A 163 -10.95 9.74 -4.16
C GLU A 163 -10.48 8.29 -4.28
N LEU A 164 -11.41 7.33 -4.30
CA LEU A 164 -11.08 5.93 -4.52
C LEU A 164 -10.40 5.73 -5.89
N GLY A 165 -10.89 6.40 -6.94
CA GLY A 165 -10.26 6.41 -8.26
C GLY A 165 -8.84 7.00 -8.25
N THR A 166 -8.63 8.10 -7.51
CA THR A 166 -7.30 8.70 -7.30
C THR A 166 -6.36 7.74 -6.57
N LEU A 167 -6.83 7.06 -5.53
CA LEU A 167 -6.03 6.07 -4.80
C LEU A 167 -5.65 4.87 -5.69
N TYR A 168 -6.54 4.40 -6.57
CA TYR A 168 -6.20 3.33 -7.53
C TYR A 168 -5.16 3.78 -8.56
N ALA A 169 -5.22 5.04 -9.00
CA ALA A 169 -4.17 5.62 -9.85
C ALA A 169 -2.84 5.68 -9.09
N GLY A 170 -2.84 6.19 -7.84
CA GLY A 170 -1.66 6.20 -6.97
C GLY A 170 -1.07 4.81 -6.73
N ALA A 171 -1.91 3.80 -6.46
CA ALA A 171 -1.49 2.42 -6.30
C ALA A 171 -0.87 1.83 -7.58
N THR A 172 -1.31 2.31 -8.75
CA THR A 172 -0.71 1.93 -10.04
C THR A 172 0.71 2.49 -10.15
N GLU A 173 0.88 3.77 -9.82
CA GLU A 173 2.18 4.43 -9.87
C GLU A 173 3.12 3.97 -8.74
N SER A 174 2.60 3.56 -7.58
CA SER A 174 3.41 2.96 -6.53
C SER A 174 4.01 1.63 -6.95
N MET A 175 3.28 0.79 -7.70
CA MET A 175 3.85 -0.44 -8.25
C MET A 175 4.95 -0.13 -9.26
N ARG A 176 4.75 0.85 -10.14
CA ARG A 176 5.78 1.28 -11.11
C ARG A 176 7.03 1.79 -10.39
N TYR A 177 6.86 2.67 -9.41
CA TYR A 177 7.93 3.17 -8.54
C TYR A 177 8.65 2.05 -7.79
N ALA A 178 7.90 1.12 -7.18
CA ALA A 178 8.46 -0.03 -6.48
C ALA A 178 9.26 -0.96 -7.37
N SER A 179 9.04 -0.88 -8.69
CA SER A 179 9.62 -1.77 -9.71
C SER A 179 10.59 -1.03 -10.64
N ASP A 180 11.02 0.16 -10.24
CA ASP A 180 11.94 1.01 -10.99
C ASP A 180 13.40 0.53 -10.83
N PHE A 181 13.65 -0.66 -11.37
CA PHE A 181 14.94 -1.35 -11.50
C PHE A 181 14.83 -2.47 -12.55
N SER A 182 15.93 -3.15 -12.85
CA SER A 182 15.98 -4.17 -13.90
C SER A 182 15.44 -5.54 -13.43
N PRO A 183 14.92 -6.40 -14.34
CA PRO A 183 14.48 -7.75 -14.00
C PRO A 183 15.59 -8.63 -13.38
N GLU A 184 16.84 -8.39 -13.75
CA GLU A 184 17.99 -9.13 -13.20
C GLU A 184 18.18 -8.81 -11.72
N ILE A 185 18.07 -7.54 -11.31
CA ILE A 185 18.13 -7.16 -9.89
C ILE A 185 16.97 -7.78 -9.11
N TYR A 186 15.79 -7.91 -9.72
CA TYR A 186 14.69 -8.62 -9.08
C TYR A 186 15.02 -10.09 -8.85
N ARG A 187 15.40 -10.80 -9.91
CA ARG A 187 15.70 -12.24 -9.89
C ARG A 187 16.87 -12.56 -8.95
N ASP A 188 17.94 -11.77 -9.01
CA ASP A 188 19.20 -12.09 -8.36
C ASP A 188 19.30 -11.55 -6.93
N PHE A 189 18.42 -10.61 -6.54
CA PHE A 189 18.52 -9.95 -5.24
C PHE A 189 17.18 -9.69 -4.54
N VAL A 190 16.25 -8.95 -5.16
CA VAL A 190 15.00 -8.56 -4.47
C VAL A 190 14.14 -9.78 -4.15
N ARG A 191 13.95 -10.69 -5.10
CA ARG A 191 13.17 -11.92 -4.90
C ARG A 191 13.84 -12.86 -3.89
N PRO A 192 15.14 -13.19 -3.98
CA PRO A 192 15.83 -13.98 -2.96
C PRO A 192 15.78 -13.37 -1.55
N SER A 193 15.64 -12.05 -1.41
CA SER A 193 15.46 -11.41 -0.09
C SER A 193 14.12 -11.73 0.57
N MET A 194 13.17 -12.30 -0.18
CA MET A 194 11.85 -12.75 0.27
C MET A 194 11.75 -14.28 0.39
N GLU A 195 12.87 -14.98 0.29
CA GLU A 195 12.98 -16.45 0.33
C GLU A 195 13.87 -16.89 1.50
N PRO A 196 13.90 -18.19 1.85
CA PRO A 196 14.88 -18.71 2.80
C PRO A 196 16.33 -18.39 2.40
N PRO A 197 17.25 -18.15 3.36
CA PRO A 197 17.09 -18.28 4.82
C PRO A 197 16.51 -17.02 5.51
N TRP A 198 16.09 -16.02 4.75
CA TRP A 198 15.69 -14.71 5.29
C TRP A 198 14.24 -14.70 5.76
N LEU A 199 13.37 -15.39 5.02
CA LEU A 199 11.96 -15.60 5.33
C LEU A 199 11.59 -17.07 5.19
N GLU A 200 10.45 -17.47 5.76
CA GLU A 200 9.92 -18.80 5.56
C GLU A 200 9.50 -19.04 4.10
N PRO A 201 9.55 -20.29 3.60
CA PRO A 201 9.06 -20.62 2.27
C PRO A 201 7.61 -20.16 2.04
N GLY A 202 7.31 -19.71 0.81
CA GLY A 202 5.96 -19.35 0.42
C GLY A 202 5.53 -17.91 0.76
N PHE A 203 6.47 -17.03 1.11
CA PHE A 203 6.20 -15.59 1.27
C PHE A 203 5.40 -15.03 0.08
N SER A 204 4.31 -14.32 0.34
CA SER A 204 3.43 -13.84 -0.72
C SER A 204 2.64 -12.59 -0.36
N ALA A 205 2.29 -11.83 -1.40
CA ALA A 205 1.42 -10.67 -1.30
C ALA A 205 0.02 -10.99 -0.72
N VAL A 206 -0.42 -12.26 -0.77
CA VAL A 206 -1.69 -12.68 -0.14
C VAL A 206 -1.69 -12.54 1.38
N PHE A 207 -0.52 -12.39 2.00
CA PHE A 207 -0.37 -12.17 3.44
C PHE A 207 -0.58 -10.71 3.86
N ASN A 208 -0.78 -9.81 2.90
CA ASN A 208 -1.21 -8.44 3.16
C ASN A 208 -2.70 -8.39 3.55
N ARG A 209 -2.96 -8.46 4.85
CA ARG A 209 -4.33 -8.51 5.41
C ARG A 209 -5.22 -7.33 5.03
N ASP A 210 -4.65 -6.12 4.95
CA ASP A 210 -5.43 -4.92 4.65
C ASP A 210 -5.88 -4.94 3.18
N HIS A 211 -5.03 -5.49 2.31
CA HIS A 211 -5.32 -5.66 0.89
C HIS A 211 -6.40 -6.71 0.66
N ASP A 212 -6.38 -7.84 1.38
CA ASP A 212 -7.42 -8.86 1.30
C ASP A 212 -8.81 -8.30 1.68
N VAL A 213 -8.87 -7.54 2.78
CA VAL A 213 -10.10 -6.84 3.18
C VAL A 213 -10.53 -5.83 2.13
N MET A 214 -9.58 -5.08 1.54
CA MET A 214 -9.86 -4.13 0.48
C MET A 214 -10.47 -4.82 -0.74
N LEU A 215 -9.92 -5.96 -1.18
CA LEU A 215 -10.47 -6.74 -2.30
C LEU A 215 -11.89 -7.22 -2.01
N THR A 216 -12.14 -7.71 -0.80
CA THR A 216 -13.48 -8.14 -0.36
C THR A 216 -14.47 -6.98 -0.39
N ARG A 217 -14.13 -5.84 0.22
CA ARG A 217 -14.96 -4.63 0.21
C ARG A 217 -15.17 -4.08 -1.21
N ALA A 218 -14.13 -4.09 -2.05
CA ALA A 218 -14.21 -3.65 -3.44
C ALA A 218 -15.15 -4.53 -4.28
N LYS A 219 -15.18 -5.84 -4.04
CA LYS A 219 -16.13 -6.77 -4.68
C LYS A 219 -17.58 -6.45 -4.29
N ILE A 220 -17.83 -6.18 -3.02
CA ILE A 220 -19.16 -5.79 -2.52
C ILE A 220 -19.59 -4.48 -3.17
N VAL A 221 -18.77 -3.42 -3.06
CA VAL A 221 -19.03 -2.11 -3.67
C VAL A 221 -19.29 -2.21 -5.17
N ARG A 222 -18.47 -2.97 -5.91
CA ARG A 222 -18.66 -3.19 -7.35
C ARG A 222 -20.01 -3.83 -7.66
N THR A 223 -20.42 -4.82 -6.86
CA THR A 223 -21.70 -5.51 -7.06
C THR A 223 -22.86 -4.56 -6.78
N THR A 224 -22.82 -3.84 -5.65
CA THR A 224 -23.86 -2.88 -5.27
C THR A 224 -23.99 -1.74 -6.29
N LEU A 225 -22.88 -1.17 -6.76
CA LEU A 225 -22.90 -0.09 -7.76
C LEU A 225 -23.47 -0.54 -9.11
N LYS A 226 -23.30 -1.81 -9.49
CA LYS A 226 -23.86 -2.35 -10.75
C LYS A 226 -25.38 -2.47 -10.72
N THR A 227 -25.96 -2.66 -9.55
CA THR A 227 -27.41 -2.84 -9.38
C THR A 227 -28.11 -1.57 -8.92
N ALA A 228 -27.36 -0.56 -8.49
CA ALA A 228 -27.92 0.70 -8.01
C ALA A 228 -28.32 1.64 -9.16
N GLU A 229 -29.45 2.33 -8.99
CA GLU A 229 -29.81 3.47 -9.83
C GLU A 229 -29.04 4.71 -9.36
N LEU A 230 -27.98 5.06 -10.10
CA LEU A 230 -27.09 6.17 -9.75
C LEU A 230 -27.48 7.43 -10.55
N PRO A 231 -27.70 8.58 -9.89
CA PRO A 231 -27.88 9.84 -10.60
C PRO A 231 -26.56 10.33 -11.21
N GLY A 232 -26.65 11.21 -12.22
CA GLY A 232 -25.58 11.61 -13.13
C GLY A 232 -24.17 11.68 -12.52
N VAL A 233 -23.94 12.56 -11.55
CA VAL A 233 -22.61 12.75 -10.96
C VAL A 233 -22.04 11.49 -10.30
N ALA A 234 -22.87 10.71 -9.61
CA ALA A 234 -22.44 9.46 -8.98
C ALA A 234 -22.18 8.36 -10.03
N ALA A 235 -22.99 8.30 -11.08
CA ALA A 235 -22.79 7.38 -12.19
C ALA A 235 -21.48 7.68 -12.93
N ASP A 236 -21.15 8.96 -13.14
CA ASP A 236 -19.93 9.40 -13.81
C ASP A 236 -18.69 9.03 -13.00
N SER A 237 -18.69 9.30 -11.69
CA SER A 237 -17.61 8.91 -10.79
C SER A 237 -17.43 7.38 -10.70
N ALA A 238 -18.53 6.60 -10.71
CA ALA A 238 -18.44 5.15 -10.74
C ALA A 238 -17.76 4.62 -12.02
N ARG A 239 -18.07 5.21 -13.18
CA ARG A 239 -17.41 4.85 -14.46
C ARG A 239 -15.91 5.18 -14.44
N ARG A 240 -15.54 6.33 -13.89
CA ARG A 240 -14.12 6.73 -13.73
C ARG A 240 -13.38 5.77 -12.79
N LEU A 241 -13.98 5.41 -11.66
CA LEU A 241 -13.42 4.40 -10.74
C LEU A 241 -13.16 3.07 -11.46
N TRP A 242 -14.12 2.57 -12.24
CA TRP A 242 -13.93 1.30 -12.97
C TRP A 242 -12.78 1.36 -13.97
N LYS A 243 -12.58 2.51 -14.61
CA LYS A 243 -11.42 2.75 -15.48
C LYS A 243 -10.12 2.65 -14.68
N SER A 244 -9.99 3.37 -13.56
CA SER A 244 -8.80 3.30 -12.70
C SER A 244 -8.52 1.88 -12.18
N GLN A 245 -9.57 1.12 -11.81
CA GLN A 245 -9.43 -0.28 -11.39
C GLN A 245 -8.95 -1.18 -12.53
N ALA A 246 -9.42 -0.95 -13.76
CA ALA A 246 -9.00 -1.73 -14.92
C ALA A 246 -7.54 -1.43 -15.29
N GLU A 247 -7.14 -0.17 -15.25
CA GLU A 247 -5.76 0.27 -15.46
C GLU A 247 -4.82 -0.32 -14.42
N ASN A 248 -5.19 -0.26 -13.14
CA ASN A 248 -4.42 -0.86 -12.05
C ASN A 248 -4.20 -2.37 -12.24
N ARG A 249 -5.26 -3.12 -12.55
CA ARG A 249 -5.14 -4.56 -12.83
C ARG A 249 -4.22 -4.86 -14.01
N ARG A 250 -4.35 -4.10 -15.09
CA ARG A 250 -3.50 -4.27 -16.28
C ARG A 250 -2.04 -3.97 -15.98
N ALA A 251 -1.77 -2.89 -15.24
CA ALA A 251 -0.42 -2.52 -14.83
C ALA A 251 0.22 -3.58 -13.93
N HIS A 252 -0.53 -4.09 -12.95
CA HIS A 252 -0.08 -5.19 -12.09
C HIS A 252 0.34 -6.42 -12.92
N GLN A 253 -0.51 -6.85 -13.86
CA GLN A 253 -0.20 -7.97 -14.74
C GLN A 253 1.08 -7.75 -15.57
N LEU A 254 1.26 -6.56 -16.16
CA LEU A 254 2.44 -6.23 -16.95
C LEU A 254 3.72 -6.22 -16.10
N ILE A 255 3.65 -5.73 -14.86
CA ILE A 255 4.77 -5.75 -13.92
C ILE A 255 5.10 -7.20 -13.55
N CYS A 256 4.11 -8.02 -13.19
CA CYS A 256 4.34 -9.44 -12.91
C CYS A 256 5.00 -10.15 -14.11
N GLN A 257 4.51 -9.93 -15.34
CA GLN A 257 5.08 -10.51 -16.55
C GLN A 257 6.53 -10.09 -16.80
N ARG A 258 6.89 -8.85 -16.46
CA ARG A 258 8.26 -8.33 -16.60
C ARG A 258 9.24 -9.02 -15.65
N PHE A 259 8.81 -9.34 -14.44
CA PHE A 259 9.70 -9.82 -13.37
C PHE A 259 9.66 -11.33 -13.15
N VAL A 260 8.53 -11.96 -13.45
CA VAL A 260 8.31 -13.41 -13.34
C VAL A 260 7.66 -13.91 -14.63
N PRO A 261 8.42 -14.08 -15.73
CA PRO A 261 7.90 -14.66 -16.95
C PRO A 261 7.43 -16.10 -16.69
N GLY A 262 6.14 -16.38 -16.85
CA GLY A 262 5.50 -17.65 -16.48
C GLY A 262 4.48 -17.53 -15.35
N GLY A 263 4.67 -16.55 -14.45
CA GLY A 263 3.67 -16.12 -13.47
C GLY A 263 3.63 -16.88 -12.15
N ASP A 264 4.53 -17.83 -11.92
CA ASP A 264 4.52 -18.61 -10.67
C ASP A 264 4.98 -17.74 -9.48
N SER A 265 4.09 -17.61 -8.49
CA SER A 265 4.45 -16.93 -7.24
C SER A 265 5.29 -17.84 -6.35
N LEU A 266 6.07 -17.27 -5.41
CA LEU A 266 6.80 -18.05 -4.39
C LEU A 266 5.91 -19.03 -3.62
N LEU A 267 4.66 -18.65 -3.40
CA LEU A 267 3.66 -19.50 -2.78
C LEU A 267 3.27 -20.69 -3.66
N GLN A 268 3.11 -20.46 -4.97
CA GLN A 268 2.81 -21.53 -5.93
C GLN A 268 3.99 -22.50 -6.03
N GLU A 269 5.22 -21.99 -6.12
CA GLU A 269 6.45 -22.80 -6.14
C GLU A 269 6.60 -23.63 -4.84
N HIS A 270 6.24 -23.07 -3.69
CA HIS A 270 6.23 -23.81 -2.43
C HIS A 270 5.22 -24.96 -2.44
N PHE A 271 4.02 -24.73 -2.94
CA PHE A 271 2.99 -25.77 -3.09
C PHE A 271 3.42 -26.88 -4.05
N ASP A 272 3.96 -26.50 -5.21
CA ASP A 272 4.43 -27.45 -6.22
C ASP A 272 5.61 -28.29 -5.70
N SER A 273 6.54 -27.70 -4.94
CA SER A 273 7.70 -28.39 -4.36
C SER A 273 7.36 -29.28 -3.17
N THR A 274 6.27 -29.01 -2.45
CA THR A 274 5.82 -29.80 -1.28
C THR A 274 4.71 -30.81 -1.61
N GLY A 275 4.21 -30.82 -2.85
CA GLY A 275 3.10 -31.69 -3.26
C GLY A 275 1.76 -31.34 -2.59
N GLN A 276 1.63 -30.12 -2.05
CA GLN A 276 0.40 -29.62 -1.43
C GLN A 276 -0.33 -28.75 -2.46
N SER A 277 -1.62 -29.00 -2.70
CA SER A 277 -2.44 -28.12 -3.54
C SER A 277 -3.03 -26.97 -2.72
N ASN A 278 -3.03 -25.77 -3.31
CA ASN A 278 -3.59 -24.52 -2.76
C ASN A 278 -5.11 -24.61 -2.47
#